data_AF-A0A150FDK5-F1
#
_entry.id   AF-A0A150FDK5-F1
#
_cell.length_a   1.000
_cell.length_b   1.000
_cell.length_c   1.000
_cell.angle_alpha   90.00
_cell.angle_beta   90.00
_cell.angle_gamma   90.00
#
_symmetry.space_group_name_H-M   'P 1'
#
loop_
_entity.id
_entity.type
_entity.pdbx_description
1 polymer ?
#
loop_
_entity_poly.entity_id
_entity_poly.type
_entity_poly.pdbx_seq_one_letter_code
_entity_poly.pdbx_strand_id
1 'polypeptide(L)' 'MLSEVAPSETIGLAGGVFNFFANMAGILTPLIIGFIVAATSSYNGAILFVGAVVFIGAFSYIFIVGKIERITLR' A
#
# COMPACT_ATOMS: atom_id res chain seq x y z
N MET A 1 7.51 7.96 -10.31
CA MET A 1 8.36 7.13 -9.42
C MET A 1 8.55 5.71 -9.98
N LEU A 2 7.57 5.06 -10.61
CA LEU A 2 7.73 3.73 -11.24
C LEU A 2 8.39 3.71 -12.63
N SER A 3 8.51 4.85 -13.32
CA SER A 3 9.08 4.89 -14.69
C SER A 3 10.58 5.19 -14.76
N GLU A 4 11.25 5.47 -13.65
CA GLU A 4 12.70 5.80 -13.63
C GLU A 4 13.60 4.57 -13.43
N VAL A 5 13.02 3.39 -13.14
CA VAL A 5 13.76 2.24 -12.60
C VAL A 5 13.49 0.92 -13.34
N ALA A 6 12.48 0.84 -14.22
CA ALA A 6 12.06 -0.43 -14.82
C ALA A 6 12.17 -0.43 -16.36
N PRO A 7 12.58 -1.56 -16.98
CA PRO A 7 12.66 -1.68 -18.43
C PRO A 7 11.28 -1.45 -19.07
N SER A 8 11.28 -0.81 -20.25
CA SER A 8 10.11 -0.30 -20.98
C SER A 8 9.01 -1.33 -21.27
N GLU A 9 9.27 -2.63 -21.11
CA GLU A 9 8.32 -3.71 -21.38
C GLU A 9 7.46 -4.13 -20.18
N THR A 10 7.83 -3.79 -18.93
CA THR A 10 7.10 -4.26 -17.73
C THR A 10 6.38 -3.14 -16.98
N ILE A 11 6.64 -1.86 -17.30
CA ILE A 11 6.02 -0.69 -16.66
C ILE A 11 4.48 -0.71 -16.81
N GLY A 12 3.96 -1.15 -17.95
CA GLY A 12 2.52 -1.20 -18.21
C GLY A 12 1.80 -2.25 -17.36
N LEU A 13 2.35 -3.47 -17.27
CA LEU A 13 1.79 -4.56 -16.46
C LEU A 13 1.98 -4.32 -14.97
N ALA A 14 3.17 -3.92 -14.54
CA ALA A 14 3.42 -3.54 -13.15
C ALA A 14 2.49 -2.38 -12.75
N GLY A 15 2.43 -1.32 -13.55
CA GLY A 15 1.55 -0.18 -13.32
C GLY A 15 0.07 -0.57 -13.26
N GLY A 16 -0.40 -1.42 -14.16
CA GLY A 16 -1.78 -1.93 -14.15
C GLY A 16 -2.11 -2.77 -12.91
N VAL A 17 -1.22 -3.67 -12.51
CA VAL A 17 -1.38 -4.51 -11.31
C VAL A 17 -1.36 -3.65 -10.04
N PHE A 18 -0.40 -2.73 -9.91
CA PHE A 18 -0.37 -1.78 -8.81
C PHE A 18 -1.63 -0.91 -8.76
N ASN A 19 -2.16 -0.49 -9.92
CA ASN A 19 -3.38 0.30 -10.00
C ASN A 19 -4.63 -0.50 -9.57
N PHE A 20 -4.72 -1.77 -9.96
CA PHE A 20 -5.79 -2.68 -9.53
C PHE A 20 -5.78 -2.86 -8.00
N PHE A 21 -4.62 -3.20 -7.43
CA PHE A 21 -4.50 -3.37 -5.98
C PHE A 21 -4.70 -2.04 -5.24
N ALA A 22 -4.24 -0.90 -5.77
CA ALA A 22 -4.44 0.40 -5.17
C ALA A 22 -5.92 0.82 -5.17
N ASN A 23 -6.64 0.63 -6.28
CA ASN A 23 -8.08 0.91 -6.35
C ASN A 23 -8.87 -0.02 -5.43
N MET A 24 -8.53 -1.31 -5.41
CA MET A 24 -9.16 -2.29 -4.52
C MET A 24 -8.90 -1.95 -3.04
N ALA A 25 -7.66 -1.64 -2.67
CA ALA A 25 -7.32 -1.21 -1.31
C ALA A 25 -8.04 0.09 -0.92
N GLY A 26 -8.21 1.01 -1.87
CA GLY A 26 -8.96 2.26 -1.69
C GLY A 26 -10.44 2.03 -1.34
N ILE A 27 -11.07 0.96 -1.84
CA ILE A 27 -12.45 0.59 -1.52
C ILE A 27 -12.52 -0.27 -0.24
N LEU A 28 -11.59 -1.21 -0.09
CA LEU A 28 -11.58 -2.14 1.04
C LEU A 28 -11.28 -1.43 2.37
N THR A 29 -10.42 -0.41 2.36
CA THR A 29 -10.04 0.34 3.57
C THR A 29 -11.25 1.00 4.25
N PRO A 30 -12.07 1.84 3.57
CA PRO A 30 -13.25 2.43 4.19
C PRO A 30 -14.33 1.39 4.49
N LEU A 31 -14.43 0.30 3.72
CA LEU A 31 -15.37 -0.79 4.00
C LEU A 31 -15.06 -1.47 5.33
N ILE A 32 -13.79 -1.86 5.54
CA ILE A 32 -13.34 -2.50 6.77
C ILE A 32 -13.49 -1.55 7.96
N ILE A 33 -13.11 -0.28 7.80
CA ILE A 33 -13.30 0.75 8.82
C ILE A 33 -14.79 0.89 9.17
N GLY A 34 -15.67 1.00 8.17
CA GLY A 34 -17.11 1.08 8.37
C GLY A 34 -17.67 -0.12 9.12
N PHE A 35 -17.20 -1.33 8.80
CA PHE A 35 -17.60 -2.55 9.51
C PHE A 35 -17.14 -2.54 10.97
N ILE A 36 -15.89 -2.13 11.24
CA ILE A 36 -15.35 -2.04 12.60
C ILE A 36 -16.14 -1.02 13.43
N VAL A 37 -16.43 0.16 12.86
CA VAL A 37 -17.22 1.19 13.54
C VAL A 37 -18.65 0.73 13.76
N ALA A 38 -19.28 0.06 12.79
CA ALA A 38 -20.63 -0.47 12.93
C ALA A 38 -20.72 -1.55 14.02
N ALA A 39 -19.75 -2.45 14.11
CA ALA A 39 -19.72 -3.52 15.11
C ALA A 39 -19.37 -3.01 16.51
N THR A 40 -18.44 -2.07 16.62
CA THR A 40 -17.93 -1.59 17.93
C THR A 40 -18.68 -0.35 18.43
N SER A 41 -19.46 0.32 17.57
CA SER A 41 -20.06 1.64 17.81
C SER A 41 -19.06 2.72 18.26
N SER A 42 -17.77 2.50 18.02
CA SER A 42 -16.67 3.34 18.49
C SER A 42 -15.60 3.49 17.41
N TYR A 43 -15.16 4.73 17.19
CA TYR A 43 -14.09 5.07 16.25
C TYR A 43 -12.70 4.57 16.69
N ASN A 44 -12.56 4.17 17.95
CA ASN A 44 -11.26 3.76 18.49
C ASN A 44 -10.73 2.50 17.77
N GLY A 45 -11.61 1.56 17.40
CA GLY A 45 -11.23 0.36 16.64
C GLY A 45 -10.74 0.69 15.22
N ALA A 46 -11.34 1.69 14.57
CA ALA A 46 -10.92 2.15 13.25
C ALA A 46 -9.53 2.81 13.28
N ILE A 47 -9.27 3.64 14.29
CA ILE A 47 -7.96 4.30 14.48
C ILE A 47 -6.88 3.25 14.73
N LEU A 48 -7.15 2.25 15.57
CA LEU A 48 -6.21 1.16 15.85
C LEU A 48 -5.90 0.34 14.59
N PHE A 49 -6.91 0.04 13.77
CA PHE A 49 -6.74 -0.67 12.51
C PHE A 49 -5.85 0.10 11.53
N VAL A 50 -6.12 1.39 11.32
CA VAL A 50 -5.29 2.24 10.44
C VAL A 50 -3.86 2.33 10.97
N GLY A 51 -3.69 2.50 12.28
CA GLY A 51 -2.37 2.51 12.93
C GLY A 51 -1.59 1.21 12.68
N ALA A 52 -2.23 0.06 12.83
CA ALA A 52 -1.62 -1.24 12.58
C ALA A 52 -1.23 -1.43 11.10
N VAL A 53 -2.09 -1.03 10.16
CA VAL A 53 -1.80 -1.11 8.71
C VAL A 53 -0.59 -0.26 8.35
N VAL A 54 -0.50 0.97 8.87
CA VAL A 54 0.66 1.85 8.66
C VAL A 54 1.92 1.24 9.27
N PHE A 55 1.81 0.66 10.47
CA PHE A 55 2.95 0.03 11.14
C PHE A 55 3.48 -1.18 10.38
N ILE A 56 2.58 -2.03 9.86
CA ILE A 56 2.94 -3.17 8.97
C ILE A 56 3.57 -2.65 7.68
N GLY A 57 3.04 -1.58 7.09
CA GLY A 57 3.61 -0.94 5.91
C GLY A 57 5.02 -0.42 6.15
N ALA A 58 5.23 0.26 7.29
CA ALA A 58 6.55 0.75 7.69
C ALA A 58 7.54 -0.40 7.95
N PHE A 59 7.10 -1.46 8.63
CA PHE A 59 7.91 -2.67 8.82
C PHE A 59 8.27 -3.34 7.50
N SER A 60 7.28 -3.53 6.61
CA SER A 60 7.49 -4.07 5.27
C SER A 60 8.52 -3.24 4.51
N TYR A 61 8.44 -1.90 4.59
CA TYR A 61 9.41 -1.02 3.96
C TYR A 61 10.82 -1.21 4.55
N ILE A 62 10.95 -1.22 5.87
CA ILE A 62 12.27 -1.34 6.54
C ILE A 62 12.93 -2.70 6.28
N PHE A 63 12.16 -3.80 6.31
CA PHE A 63 12.71 -5.14 6.20
C PHE A 63 12.82 -5.66 4.76
N ILE A 64 11.90 -5.28 3.87
CA ILE A 64 11.82 -5.85 2.51
C ILE A 64 12.49 -4.97 1.47
N VAL A 65 12.36 -3.63 1.57
CA VAL A 65 12.87 -2.73 0.52
C VAL A 65 14.40 -2.68 0.50
N GLY A 66 15.08 -2.94 1.62
CA GLY A 66 16.55 -2.96 1.66
C GLY A 66 17.17 -1.65 1.16
N LYS A 67 18.46 -1.61 0.81
CA LYS A 67 19.12 -0.38 0.33
C LYS A 67 18.45 0.12 -0.95
N ILE A 68 17.88 1.33 -0.89
CA ILE A 68 17.41 2.10 -2.04
C ILE A 68 18.65 2.53 -2.83
N GLU A 69 19.20 1.62 -3.64
CA GLU A 69 20.24 1.95 -4.60
C GLU A 69 19.56 2.51 -5.85
N ARG A 70 19.81 3.78 -6.16
CA ARG A 70 19.30 4.40 -7.37
C ARG A 70 19.84 3.61 -8.56
N ILE A 71 18.96 3.03 -9.37
CA ILE A 71 19.37 2.45 -10.65
C ILE A 71 19.77 3.61 -11.57
N THR A 72 21.08 3.89 -11.64
CA THR A 72 21.66 4.73 -12.67
C THR A 72 21.66 3.94 -13.98
N LEU A 73 20.64 4.14 -14.80
CA LEU A 73 20.64 3.70 -16.19
C LEU A 73 21.61 4.61 -16.98
N ARG A 74 22.69 4.02 -17.48
CA ARG A 74 23.64 4.67 -18.39
C ARG A 74 23.24 4.40 -19.84
#